data_AF-A0A351QXS2-F1
#
_entry.id   AF-A0A351QXS2-F1
#
_cell.length_a   1.000
_cell.length_b   1.000
_cell.length_c   1.000
_cell.angle_alpha   90.00
_cell.angle_beta   90.00
_cell.angle_gamma   90.00
#
_symmetry.space_group_name_H-M   'P 1'
#
loop_
_entity.id
_entity.type
_entity.pdbx_description
1 polymer ?
#
loop_
_entity_poly.entity_id
_entity_poly.type
_entity_poly.pdbx_seq_one_letter_code
_entity_poly.pdbx_strand_id
1 'polypeptide(L)'
;MFQDVHSKHSILSAILYIDYFISDVEKLDRVSKNIIIEYLFLNAYVISRHHGGLDSFEKFLDRFLEDGGDEAEACVEIFSNNNIDFYKREYKSGIKKFKGIIEFLKGKMDKKDEENSINIYIYVKLVFSLLVASDFYATSEFMSGTKLENFGEIHGIDEFYNKYKETEVYNSIRSYENNKYEKTKDLLKEKNINVLRTEMFLDAERELIKNIDNNIFFLEAPTGSGKSNVSLNLSFKLLEDRNSLRKIYYVYPFNTLVEQNKISMEKIFGKKSEIANKIAVINSITPVKMEEEIMDDKDEDGKIEYYSKALLNRQFLNYPMILTTHVSLFNTMFNSSKESSFAFHQLANSVVV
;
A
#
# COMPACT_ATOMS: atom_id res chain seq x y z
N MET A 1 28.81 -10.57 23.60
CA MET A 1 28.62 -9.13 23.40
C MET A 1 27.16 -8.70 23.60
N PHE A 2 26.17 -9.42 23.06
CA PHE A 2 24.74 -9.03 23.18
C PHE A 2 23.87 -9.93 24.09
N GLN A 3 24.49 -10.66 25.04
CA GLN A 3 23.74 -11.58 25.92
C GLN A 3 22.70 -10.87 26.79
N ASP A 4 22.91 -9.59 27.09
CA ASP A 4 21.99 -8.76 27.88
C ASP A 4 20.92 -8.01 27.05
N VAL A 5 20.92 -8.15 25.71
CA VAL A 5 20.02 -7.37 24.83
C VAL A 5 18.68 -8.08 24.54
N HIS A 6 18.52 -9.36 24.91
CA HIS A 6 17.26 -10.15 24.78
C HIS A 6 16.48 -9.87 23.47
N SER A 7 15.14 -9.84 23.50
CA SER A 7 14.27 -9.59 22.32
C SER A 7 14.35 -8.16 21.75
N LYS A 8 15.27 -7.31 22.24
CA LYS A 8 15.34 -5.87 21.93
C LYS A 8 16.41 -5.53 20.89
N HIS A 9 16.88 -6.50 20.12
CA HIS A 9 17.96 -6.31 19.12
C HIS A 9 17.66 -5.27 18.03
N SER A 10 16.40 -4.93 17.77
CA SER A 10 16.06 -3.94 16.73
C SER A 10 16.58 -2.53 17.02
N ILE A 11 16.80 -2.16 18.29
CA ILE A 11 17.38 -0.86 18.66
C ILE A 11 18.86 -0.77 18.28
N LEU A 12 19.60 -1.88 18.31
CA LEU A 12 21.00 -1.94 17.90
C LEU A 12 21.14 -1.53 16.43
N SER A 13 20.32 -2.11 15.55
CA SER A 13 20.29 -1.79 14.12
C SER A 13 19.94 -0.33 13.87
N ALA A 14 19.01 0.23 14.64
CA ALA A 14 18.64 1.64 14.54
C ALA A 14 19.81 2.58 14.92
N ILE A 15 20.54 2.26 16.00
CA ILE A 15 21.71 3.04 16.43
C ILE A 15 22.84 2.98 15.41
N LEU A 16 23.14 1.77 14.89
CA LEU A 16 24.15 1.60 13.84
C LEU A 16 23.76 2.34 12.56
N TYR A 17 22.48 2.33 12.19
CA TYR A 17 21.98 3.11 11.04
C TYR A 17 22.21 4.62 11.23
N ILE A 18 21.88 5.16 12.41
CA ILE A 18 22.12 6.58 12.71
C ILE A 18 23.61 6.90 12.65
N ASP A 19 24.45 6.14 13.37
CA ASP A 19 25.90 6.35 13.40
C ASP A 19 26.51 6.28 11.99
N TYR A 20 26.03 5.37 11.16
CA TYR A 20 26.52 5.21 9.79
C TYR A 20 26.30 6.48 8.97
N PHE A 21 25.10 7.07 9.00
CA PHE A 21 24.76 8.20 8.14
C PHE A 21 24.96 9.58 8.77
N ILE A 22 25.08 9.70 10.09
CA ILE A 22 25.12 11.01 10.77
C ILE A 22 26.27 11.89 10.28
N SER A 23 27.45 11.31 10.02
CA SER A 23 28.63 12.04 9.54
C SER A 23 28.41 12.64 8.15
N ASP A 24 27.58 12.01 7.31
CA ASP A 24 27.25 12.49 5.97
C ASP A 24 26.18 13.58 6.05
N VAL A 25 25.21 13.45 6.96
CA VAL A 25 24.21 14.50 7.26
C VAL A 25 24.87 15.78 7.81
N GLU A 26 25.93 15.65 8.61
CA GLU A 26 26.65 16.79 9.18
C GLU A 26 27.41 17.65 8.16
N LYS A 27 27.72 17.11 6.98
CA LYS A 27 28.38 17.83 5.88
C LYS A 27 27.41 18.68 5.05
N LEU A 28 26.10 18.48 5.22
CA LEU A 28 25.07 19.23 4.49
C LEU A 28 24.98 20.67 4.99
N ASP A 29 24.42 21.55 4.14
CA ASP A 29 24.07 22.90 4.57
C ASP A 29 23.01 22.87 5.69
N ARG A 30 22.87 24.00 6.41
CA ARG A 30 22.00 24.09 7.59
C ARG A 30 20.55 23.70 7.31
N VAL A 31 19.99 24.08 6.16
CA VAL A 31 18.59 23.82 5.82
C VAL A 31 18.41 22.33 5.54
N SER A 32 19.24 21.77 4.65
CA SER A 32 19.19 20.34 4.31
C SER A 32 19.44 19.46 5.53
N LYS A 33 20.44 19.80 6.37
CA LYS A 33 20.74 19.08 7.62
C LYS A 33 19.52 19.00 8.54
N ASN A 34 18.81 20.12 8.75
CA ASN A 34 17.64 20.18 9.64
C ASN A 34 16.45 19.35 9.15
N ILE A 35 16.36 19.09 7.85
CA ILE A 35 15.33 18.22 7.25
C ILE A 35 15.79 16.77 7.35
N ILE A 36 16.97 16.46 6.82
CA ILE A 36 17.47 15.08 6.71
C ILE A 36 17.71 14.43 8.07
N ILE A 37 18.09 15.19 9.10
CA ILE A 37 18.28 14.64 10.46
C ILE A 37 16.98 14.06 11.03
N GLU A 38 15.83 14.66 10.71
CA GLU A 38 14.53 14.16 11.14
C GLU A 38 14.20 12.84 10.43
N TYR A 39 14.36 12.80 9.11
CA TYR A 39 14.14 11.57 8.33
C TYR A 39 15.10 10.45 8.72
N LEU A 40 16.35 10.77 9.09
CA LEU A 40 17.30 9.81 9.61
C LEU A 40 16.74 9.13 10.88
N PHE A 41 16.21 9.90 11.82
CA PHE A 41 15.63 9.34 13.04
C PHE A 41 14.28 8.66 12.81
N LEU A 42 13.46 9.12 11.86
CA LEU A 42 12.23 8.43 11.44
C LEU A 42 12.54 7.05 10.82
N ASN A 43 13.60 6.95 10.02
CA ASN A 43 14.04 5.67 9.46
C ASN A 43 14.60 4.74 10.55
N ALA A 44 15.40 5.28 11.47
CA ALA A 44 15.89 4.53 12.63
C ALA A 44 14.73 4.03 13.50
N TYR A 45 13.69 4.84 13.67
CA TYR A 45 12.47 4.46 14.35
C TYR A 45 11.80 3.27 13.66
N VAL A 46 11.57 3.34 12.35
CA VAL A 46 11.01 2.23 11.55
C VAL A 46 11.84 0.94 11.71
N ILE A 47 13.16 1.04 11.62
CA ILE A 47 14.08 -0.09 11.83
C ILE A 47 13.93 -0.65 13.25
N SER A 48 13.79 0.19 14.26
CA SER A 48 13.62 -0.28 15.65
C SER A 48 12.29 -1.04 15.87
N ARG A 49 11.29 -0.86 15.00
CA ARG A 49 9.94 -1.40 15.18
C ARG A 49 9.58 -2.56 14.27
N HIS A 50 10.34 -2.88 13.22
CA HIS A 50 9.91 -3.81 12.16
C HIS A 50 9.48 -5.22 12.62
N HIS A 51 9.99 -5.74 13.74
CA HIS A 51 9.53 -7.03 14.29
C HIS A 51 8.18 -6.94 15.03
N GLY A 52 7.76 -5.75 15.46
CA GLY A 52 6.49 -5.45 16.12
C GLY A 52 5.65 -4.44 15.32
N GLY A 53 4.63 -3.86 15.96
CA GLY A 53 3.84 -2.77 15.37
C GLY A 53 4.48 -1.40 15.57
N LEU A 54 3.97 -0.39 14.86
CA LEU A 54 4.26 1.02 15.12
C LEU A 54 3.60 1.46 16.45
N ASP A 55 4.22 2.44 17.07
CA ASP A 55 3.78 3.15 18.28
C ASP A 55 4.08 4.65 18.13
N SER A 56 4.42 5.39 19.19
CA SER A 56 4.79 6.80 19.04
C SER A 56 6.27 6.97 18.74
N PHE A 57 6.58 7.87 17.81
CA PHE A 57 7.96 8.27 17.52
C PHE A 57 8.63 8.88 18.77
N GLU A 58 7.88 9.60 19.61
CA GLU A 58 8.36 10.16 20.87
C GLU A 58 8.89 9.06 21.82
N LYS A 59 8.15 7.94 21.97
CA LYS A 59 8.60 6.79 22.77
C LYS A 59 9.91 6.18 22.27
N PHE A 60 10.20 6.29 20.97
CA PHE A 60 11.49 5.87 20.43
C PHE A 60 12.60 6.85 20.79
N LEU A 61 12.35 8.16 20.67
CA LEU A 61 13.29 9.19 21.08
C LEU A 61 13.62 9.12 22.58
N ASP A 62 12.62 8.81 23.42
CA ASP A 62 12.79 8.68 24.86
C ASP A 62 13.81 7.61 25.26
N ARG A 63 13.96 6.54 24.47
CA ARG A 63 14.91 5.44 24.76
C ARG A 63 16.39 5.86 24.78
N PHE A 64 16.68 7.05 24.28
CA PHE A 64 18.01 7.66 24.25
C PHE A 64 18.24 8.68 25.38
N LEU A 65 17.22 8.92 26.21
CA LEU A 65 17.27 9.79 27.38
C LEU A 65 17.33 8.93 28.65
N GLU A 66 17.86 9.49 29.74
CA GLU A 66 18.06 8.78 31.03
C GLU A 66 16.75 8.23 31.61
N ASP A 67 15.65 8.96 31.45
CA ASP A 67 14.32 8.52 31.92
C ASP A 67 13.70 7.39 31.06
N GLY A 68 14.33 7.03 29.93
CA GLY A 68 13.85 6.04 28.97
C GLY A 68 14.31 4.59 29.22
N GLY A 69 15.04 4.34 30.31
CA GLY A 69 15.46 3.00 30.72
C GLY A 69 16.84 2.55 30.25
N ASP A 70 17.75 3.49 29.96
CA ASP A 70 19.17 3.27 29.60
C ASP A 70 19.44 2.35 28.39
N GLU A 71 18.42 1.95 27.63
CA GLU A 71 18.56 0.93 26.57
C GLU A 71 19.52 1.38 25.45
N ALA A 72 19.34 2.60 24.93
CA ALA A 72 20.21 3.10 23.88
C ALA A 72 21.59 3.49 24.44
N GLU A 73 21.68 3.92 25.69
CA GLU A 73 22.94 4.24 26.37
C GLU A 73 23.80 2.99 26.51
N ALA A 74 23.24 1.88 27.01
CA ALA A 74 23.91 0.59 27.07
C ALA A 74 24.38 0.11 25.68
N CYS A 75 23.56 0.29 24.64
CA CYS A 75 23.95 -0.07 23.27
C CYS A 75 25.13 0.78 22.75
N VAL A 76 25.10 2.09 23.00
CA VAL A 76 26.17 3.01 22.63
C VAL A 76 27.47 2.67 23.36
N GLU A 77 27.41 2.33 24.64
CA GLU A 77 28.57 1.88 25.41
C GLU A 77 29.16 0.59 24.86
N ILE A 78 28.30 -0.39 24.53
CA ILE A 78 28.72 -1.64 23.89
C ILE A 78 29.48 -1.34 22.59
N PHE A 79 28.98 -0.44 21.75
CA PHE A 79 29.63 -0.09 20.49
C PHE A 79 30.89 0.77 20.65
N SER A 80 30.94 1.62 21.68
CA SER A 80 32.10 2.48 21.94
C SER A 80 33.27 1.71 22.54
N ASN A 81 32.98 0.67 23.33
CA ASN A 81 33.99 -0.07 24.10
C ASN A 81 34.48 -1.34 23.41
N ASN A 82 33.88 -1.75 22.29
CA ASN A 82 34.24 -2.97 21.58
C ASN A 82 34.58 -2.67 20.12
N ASN A 83 35.57 -3.38 19.59
CA ASN A 83 35.80 -3.38 18.15
C ASN A 83 34.73 -4.24 17.47
N ILE A 84 33.99 -3.66 16.52
CA ILE A 84 32.86 -4.32 15.85
C ILE A 84 33.30 -4.75 14.45
N ASP A 85 33.87 -5.95 14.34
CA ASP A 85 34.48 -6.42 13.08
C ASP A 85 33.48 -6.51 11.89
N PHE A 86 32.18 -6.62 12.17
CA PHE A 86 31.13 -6.64 11.14
C PHE A 86 30.66 -5.25 10.69
N TYR A 87 31.02 -4.19 11.41
CA TYR A 87 30.61 -2.83 11.09
C TYR A 87 31.67 -2.16 10.22
N LYS A 88 31.30 -1.80 8.99
CA LYS A 88 32.24 -1.30 7.97
C LYS A 88 32.82 0.09 8.26
N ARG A 89 32.28 0.81 9.25
CA ARG A 89 32.77 2.13 9.69
C ARG A 89 33.29 2.00 11.11
N GLU A 90 34.18 2.91 11.49
CA GLU A 90 34.49 3.10 12.91
C GLU A 90 33.28 3.78 13.57
N TYR A 91 32.83 3.24 14.71
CA TYR A 91 31.74 3.83 15.48
C TYR A 91 32.20 5.15 16.12
N LYS A 92 31.46 6.25 15.90
CA LYS A 92 31.92 7.61 16.28
C LYS A 92 30.92 8.38 17.15
N SER A 93 29.69 7.90 17.27
CA SER A 93 28.62 8.63 17.93
C SER A 93 28.59 8.34 19.43
N GLY A 94 28.63 9.38 20.26
CA GLY A 94 28.41 9.27 21.70
C GLY A 94 26.96 9.60 22.09
N ILE A 95 26.51 9.08 23.22
CA ILE A 95 25.14 9.30 23.73
C ILE A 95 24.80 10.78 23.89
N LYS A 96 25.77 11.62 24.30
CA LYS A 96 25.62 13.08 24.40
C LYS A 96 25.24 13.75 23.07
N LYS A 97 25.80 13.25 21.96
CA LYS A 97 25.49 13.75 20.61
C LYS A 97 24.04 13.45 20.26
N PHE A 98 23.58 12.22 20.56
CA PHE A 98 22.19 11.84 20.34
C PHE A 98 21.22 12.65 21.20
N LYS A 99 21.50 12.82 22.51
CA LYS A 99 20.68 13.63 23.43
C LYS A 99 20.40 15.03 22.87
N GLY A 100 21.43 15.75 22.38
CA GLY A 100 21.25 17.07 21.76
C GLY A 100 20.42 17.08 20.47
N ILE A 101 20.52 16.04 19.64
CA ILE A 101 19.68 15.90 18.43
C ILE A 101 18.22 15.61 18.83
N ILE A 102 17.99 14.79 19.85
CA ILE A 102 16.66 14.42 20.30
C ILE A 102 15.91 15.62 20.86
N GLU A 103 16.56 16.45 21.69
CA GLU A 103 15.97 17.69 22.18
C GLU A 103 15.55 18.61 21.02
N PHE A 104 16.39 18.72 19.99
CA PHE A 104 16.06 19.45 18.77
C PHE A 104 14.85 18.86 18.04
N LEU A 105 14.78 17.53 17.88
CA LEU A 105 13.68 16.85 17.21
C LEU A 105 12.35 16.98 17.97
N LYS A 106 12.37 16.79 19.30
CA LYS A 106 11.19 17.00 20.15
C LYS A 106 10.66 18.43 20.04
N GLY A 107 11.53 19.43 20.13
CA GLY A 107 11.13 20.82 19.95
C GLY A 107 10.60 21.17 18.56
N LYS A 108 10.91 20.36 17.53
CA LYS A 108 10.33 20.46 16.18
C LYS A 108 8.93 19.82 16.11
N MET A 109 8.72 18.71 16.82
CA MET A 109 7.43 18.00 16.85
C MET A 109 6.31 18.89 17.42
N ASP A 110 6.59 19.64 18.49
CA ASP A 110 5.60 20.53 19.14
C ASP A 110 5.09 21.67 18.25
N LYS A 111 5.77 21.94 17.13
CA LYS A 111 5.51 23.08 16.23
C LYS A 111 4.93 22.67 14.88
N LYS A 112 4.67 21.38 14.66
CA LYS A 112 4.15 20.91 13.36
C LYS A 112 2.66 21.17 13.23
N ASP A 113 2.28 21.61 12.04
CA ASP A 113 0.88 21.61 11.61
C ASP A 113 0.39 20.19 11.27
N GLU A 114 -0.91 20.10 11.03
CA GLU A 114 -1.61 18.86 10.71
C GLU A 114 -1.16 18.25 9.38
N GLU A 115 -0.93 19.07 8.36
CA GLU A 115 -0.54 18.62 7.01
C GLU A 115 0.86 17.96 7.03
N ASN A 116 1.83 18.60 7.66
CA ASN A 116 3.17 18.04 7.85
C ASN A 116 3.14 16.77 8.70
N SER A 117 2.24 16.69 9.67
CA SER A 117 2.05 15.49 10.49
C SER A 117 1.52 14.31 9.68
N ILE A 118 0.55 14.55 8.79
CA ILE A 118 0.02 13.54 7.87
C ILE A 118 1.09 13.09 6.87
N ASN A 119 1.87 14.02 6.31
CA ASN A 119 2.95 13.68 5.37
C ASN A 119 4.00 12.77 6.00
N ILE A 120 4.40 13.06 7.25
CA ILE A 120 5.35 12.23 7.99
C ILE A 120 4.74 10.89 8.37
N TYR A 121 3.46 10.85 8.75
CA TYR A 121 2.74 9.61 9.00
C TYR A 121 2.76 8.70 7.76
N ILE A 122 2.36 9.24 6.60
CA ILE A 122 2.35 8.49 5.32
C ILE A 122 3.75 7.99 4.98
N TYR A 123 4.78 8.83 5.13
CA TYR A 123 6.17 8.43 4.92
C TYR A 123 6.59 7.26 5.82
N VAL A 124 6.39 7.38 7.13
CA VAL A 124 6.74 6.33 8.11
C VAL A 124 5.99 5.04 7.79
N LYS A 125 4.69 5.14 7.50
CA LYS A 125 3.84 4.00 7.18
C LYS A 125 4.28 3.30 5.89
N LEU A 126 4.66 4.07 4.87
CA LEU A 126 5.18 3.55 3.60
C LEU A 126 6.52 2.84 3.79
N VAL A 127 7.50 3.49 4.42
CA VAL A 127 8.84 2.92 4.63
C VAL A 127 8.77 1.68 5.53
N PHE A 128 7.92 1.70 6.56
CA PHE A 128 7.67 0.54 7.41
C PHE A 128 7.07 -0.62 6.63
N SER A 129 6.05 -0.35 5.79
CA SER A 129 5.44 -1.35 4.93
C SER A 129 6.44 -2.00 3.97
N LEU A 130 7.29 -1.19 3.32
CA LEU A 130 8.34 -1.66 2.41
C LEU A 130 9.41 -2.50 3.12
N LEU A 131 9.85 -2.06 4.30
CA LEU A 131 10.85 -2.78 5.09
C LEU A 131 10.32 -4.16 5.49
N VAL A 132 9.11 -4.20 6.05
CA VAL A 132 8.50 -5.46 6.49
C VAL A 132 8.18 -6.38 5.31
N ALA A 133 7.70 -5.85 4.18
CA ALA A 133 7.51 -6.65 2.98
C ALA A 133 8.82 -7.27 2.48
N SER A 134 9.90 -6.48 2.43
CA SER A 134 11.22 -6.97 2.01
C SER A 134 11.75 -8.08 2.92
N ASP A 135 11.61 -7.92 4.23
CA ASP A 135 12.02 -8.91 5.25
C ASP A 135 11.23 -10.23 5.10
N PHE A 136 9.90 -10.15 4.95
CA PHE A 136 9.05 -11.31 4.76
C PHE A 136 9.31 -12.03 3.44
N TYR A 137 9.51 -11.30 2.34
CA TYR A 137 9.83 -11.89 1.04
C TYR A 137 11.18 -12.59 1.04
N ALA A 138 12.22 -11.94 1.58
CA ALA A 138 13.54 -12.56 1.68
C ALA A 138 13.53 -13.81 2.59
N THR A 139 12.83 -13.74 3.72
CA THR A 139 12.69 -14.88 4.65
C THR A 139 11.90 -16.02 3.98
N SER A 140 10.81 -15.71 3.28
CA SER A 140 10.03 -16.73 2.57
C SER A 140 10.85 -17.39 1.47
N GLU A 141 11.59 -16.62 0.67
CA GLU A 141 12.47 -17.15 -0.38
C GLU A 141 13.54 -18.07 0.22
N PHE A 142 14.17 -17.67 1.34
CA PHE A 142 15.16 -18.50 2.03
C PHE A 142 14.56 -19.80 2.60
N MET A 143 13.39 -19.73 3.22
CA MET A 143 12.77 -20.87 3.92
C MET A 143 12.09 -21.86 2.98
N SER A 144 11.46 -21.37 1.91
CA SER A 144 10.63 -22.19 1.00
C SER A 144 11.24 -22.36 -0.40
N GLY A 145 12.36 -21.70 -0.69
CA GLY A 145 12.93 -21.64 -2.05
C GLY A 145 12.05 -20.90 -3.06
N THR A 146 10.91 -20.35 -2.64
CA THR A 146 9.92 -19.73 -3.52
C THR A 146 10.23 -18.26 -3.70
N LYS A 147 10.63 -17.89 -4.91
CA LYS A 147 10.81 -16.49 -5.28
C LYS A 147 9.49 -15.90 -5.76
N LEU A 148 9.07 -14.81 -5.12
CA LEU A 148 7.88 -14.07 -5.54
C LEU A 148 8.25 -13.07 -6.64
N GLU A 149 7.83 -13.32 -7.88
CA GLU A 149 8.15 -12.45 -9.03
C GLU A 149 7.01 -11.48 -9.38
N ASN A 150 5.81 -11.70 -8.86
CA ASN A 150 4.63 -10.90 -9.18
C ASN A 150 4.00 -10.33 -7.91
N PHE A 151 3.99 -9.00 -7.80
CA PHE A 151 3.43 -8.24 -6.67
C PHE A 151 2.01 -7.72 -6.94
N GLY A 152 1.34 -8.27 -7.94
CA GLY A 152 -0.02 -7.93 -8.32
C GLY A 152 -0.13 -6.55 -8.94
N GLU A 153 0.74 -6.25 -9.89
CA GLU A 153 0.69 -5.04 -10.72
C GLU A 153 -0.04 -5.30 -12.05
N ILE A 154 -0.69 -4.25 -12.57
CA ILE A 154 -1.28 -4.17 -13.89
C ILE A 154 -0.22 -3.50 -14.80
N HIS A 155 0.45 -4.29 -15.63
CA HIS A 155 1.42 -3.79 -16.60
C HIS A 155 0.80 -3.30 -17.91
N GLY A 156 -0.41 -3.78 -18.22
CA GLY A 156 -1.21 -3.32 -19.35
C GLY A 156 -2.68 -3.54 -19.06
N ILE A 157 -3.48 -2.48 -19.08
CA ILE A 157 -4.90 -2.58 -18.74
C ILE A 157 -5.70 -3.30 -19.83
N ASP A 158 -5.14 -3.41 -21.04
CA ASP A 158 -5.76 -4.03 -22.22
C ASP A 158 -6.34 -5.41 -21.94
N GLU A 159 -5.69 -6.23 -21.10
CA GLU A 159 -6.20 -7.55 -20.75
C GLU A 159 -7.60 -7.47 -20.11
N PHE A 160 -7.78 -6.57 -19.13
CA PHE A 160 -9.07 -6.33 -18.51
C PHE A 160 -9.98 -5.53 -19.45
N TYR A 161 -9.44 -4.48 -20.07
CA TYR A 161 -10.27 -3.51 -20.75
C TYR A 161 -10.84 -4.06 -22.06
N ASN A 162 -10.06 -4.84 -22.83
CA ASN A 162 -10.58 -5.46 -24.06
C ASN A 162 -11.69 -6.45 -23.75
N LYS A 163 -11.54 -7.26 -22.70
CA LYS A 163 -12.61 -8.17 -22.26
C LYS A 163 -13.87 -7.42 -21.84
N TYR A 164 -13.71 -6.28 -21.18
CA TYR A 164 -14.83 -5.40 -20.84
C TYR A 164 -15.48 -4.76 -22.09
N LYS A 165 -14.67 -4.35 -23.08
CA LYS A 165 -15.12 -3.79 -24.36
C LYS A 165 -15.96 -4.78 -25.19
N GLU A 166 -15.76 -6.09 -24.99
CA GLU A 166 -16.56 -7.15 -25.65
C GLU A 166 -17.99 -7.26 -25.12
N THR A 167 -18.31 -6.67 -23.96
CA THR A 167 -19.64 -6.80 -23.35
C THR A 167 -20.73 -6.14 -24.20
N GLU A 168 -21.93 -6.74 -24.24
CA GLU A 168 -23.09 -6.15 -24.93
C GLU A 168 -23.43 -4.75 -24.41
N VAL A 169 -23.27 -4.53 -23.10
CA VAL A 169 -23.52 -3.23 -22.46
C VAL A 169 -22.56 -2.18 -23.03
N TYR A 170 -21.25 -2.44 -23.05
CA TYR A 170 -20.28 -1.49 -23.59
C TYR A 170 -20.54 -1.19 -25.07
N ASN A 171 -20.77 -2.23 -25.87
CA ASN A 171 -21.06 -2.07 -27.30
C ASN A 171 -22.36 -1.27 -27.55
N SER A 172 -23.38 -1.47 -26.72
CA SER A 172 -24.63 -0.70 -26.81
C SER A 172 -24.43 0.79 -26.48
N ILE A 173 -23.58 1.10 -25.50
CA ILE A 173 -23.20 2.47 -25.11
C ILE A 173 -22.46 3.15 -26.26
N ARG A 174 -21.45 2.50 -26.84
CA ARG A 174 -20.69 3.05 -27.98
C ARG A 174 -21.54 3.22 -29.23
N SER A 175 -22.47 2.31 -29.47
CA SER A 175 -23.45 2.47 -30.55
C SER A 175 -24.35 3.69 -30.30
N TYR A 176 -24.82 3.89 -29.07
CA TYR A 176 -25.60 5.08 -28.70
C TYR A 176 -24.78 6.37 -28.88
N GLU A 177 -23.54 6.40 -28.42
CA GLU A 177 -22.61 7.52 -28.55
C GLU A 177 -22.52 8.02 -29.99
N ASN A 178 -22.21 7.12 -30.93
CA ASN A 178 -22.06 7.46 -32.35
C ASN A 178 -23.35 7.96 -33.01
N ASN A 179 -24.51 7.50 -32.52
CA ASN A 179 -25.78 7.69 -33.21
C ASN A 179 -26.69 8.75 -32.59
N LYS A 180 -26.57 9.03 -31.28
CA LYS A 180 -27.61 9.74 -30.52
C LYS A 180 -27.07 10.73 -29.48
N TYR A 181 -25.88 10.51 -28.93
CA TYR A 181 -25.35 11.34 -27.86
C TYR A 181 -25.09 12.79 -28.34
N GLU A 182 -25.33 13.77 -27.46
CA GLU A 182 -25.31 15.23 -27.74
C GLU A 182 -26.24 15.75 -28.84
N LYS A 183 -27.05 14.89 -29.45
CA LYS A 183 -28.12 15.34 -30.34
C LYS A 183 -29.24 15.94 -29.48
N THR A 184 -29.87 17.02 -29.95
CA THR A 184 -30.94 17.74 -29.23
C THR A 184 -32.00 16.77 -28.70
N LYS A 185 -31.92 16.45 -27.41
CA LYS A 185 -32.80 15.51 -26.71
C LYS A 185 -33.12 16.07 -25.34
N ASP A 186 -34.41 16.19 -25.07
CA ASP A 186 -34.90 16.61 -23.75
C ASP A 186 -34.85 15.43 -22.78
N LEU A 187 -33.72 15.29 -22.07
CA LEU A 187 -33.49 14.20 -21.12
C LEU A 187 -34.49 14.21 -19.94
N LEU A 188 -35.11 15.36 -19.62
CA LEU A 188 -36.13 15.44 -18.56
C LEU A 188 -37.41 14.67 -18.92
N LYS A 189 -37.65 14.39 -20.21
CA LYS A 189 -38.80 13.61 -20.70
C LYS A 189 -38.44 12.17 -21.05
N GLU A 190 -37.18 11.77 -20.89
CA GLU A 190 -36.75 10.40 -21.20
C GLU A 190 -37.27 9.42 -20.15
N LYS A 191 -37.97 8.38 -20.61
CA LYS A 191 -38.54 7.33 -19.75
C LYS A 191 -37.69 6.05 -19.75
N ASN A 192 -36.83 5.89 -20.73
CA ASN A 192 -35.94 4.75 -20.84
C ASN A 192 -34.71 4.95 -19.95
N ILE A 193 -34.69 4.23 -18.83
CA ILE A 193 -33.57 4.28 -17.89
C ILE A 193 -32.23 3.93 -18.53
N ASN A 194 -32.17 3.05 -19.54
CA ASN A 194 -30.91 2.68 -20.17
C ASN A 194 -30.33 3.82 -21.01
N VAL A 195 -31.17 4.70 -21.56
CA VAL A 195 -30.70 5.94 -22.17
C VAL A 195 -30.04 6.82 -21.11
N LEU A 196 -30.74 7.09 -20.00
CA LEU A 196 -30.20 7.93 -18.93
C LEU A 196 -28.89 7.39 -18.35
N ARG A 197 -28.79 6.07 -18.18
CA ARG A 197 -27.53 5.39 -17.77
C ARG A 197 -26.41 5.58 -18.79
N THR A 198 -26.74 5.55 -20.08
CA THR A 198 -25.77 5.71 -21.16
C THR A 198 -25.28 7.15 -21.25
N GLU A 199 -26.18 8.13 -21.16
CA GLU A 199 -25.83 9.56 -21.06
C GLU A 199 -24.89 9.80 -19.88
N MET A 200 -25.27 9.33 -18.67
CA MET A 200 -24.43 9.47 -17.47
C MET A 200 -23.06 8.80 -17.61
N PHE A 201 -22.98 7.64 -18.27
CA PHE A 201 -21.71 6.96 -18.55
C PHE A 201 -20.80 7.81 -19.44
N LEU A 202 -21.35 8.35 -20.53
CA LEU A 202 -20.59 9.14 -21.51
C LEU A 202 -20.19 10.51 -20.95
N ASP A 203 -21.09 11.15 -20.19
CA ASP A 203 -20.82 12.40 -19.48
C ASP A 203 -19.67 12.22 -18.49
N ALA A 204 -19.73 11.18 -17.65
CA ALA A 204 -18.69 10.90 -16.66
C ALA A 204 -17.35 10.55 -17.32
N GLU A 205 -17.36 9.77 -18.41
CA GLU A 205 -16.14 9.44 -19.15
C GLU A 205 -15.48 10.69 -19.75
N ARG A 206 -16.27 11.56 -20.37
CA ARG A 206 -15.74 12.78 -20.97
C ARG A 206 -15.24 13.76 -19.92
N GLU A 207 -15.93 13.89 -18.80
CA GLU A 207 -15.50 14.77 -17.72
C GLU A 207 -14.20 14.25 -17.08
N LEU A 208 -14.06 12.94 -16.93
CA LEU A 208 -12.79 12.32 -16.51
C LEU A 208 -11.66 12.65 -17.48
N ILE A 209 -11.85 12.44 -18.79
CA ILE A 209 -10.81 12.66 -19.81
C ILE A 209 -10.36 14.14 -19.82
N LYS A 210 -11.30 15.09 -19.70
CA LYS A 210 -10.97 16.53 -19.64
C LYS A 210 -10.12 16.89 -18.41
N ASN A 211 -10.28 16.14 -17.33
CA ASN A 211 -9.68 16.40 -16.04
C ASN A 211 -8.74 15.28 -15.60
N ILE A 212 -8.12 14.58 -16.57
CA ILE A 212 -7.42 13.31 -16.33
C ILE A 212 -6.23 13.45 -15.37
N ASP A 213 -5.70 14.67 -15.18
CA ASP A 213 -4.61 15.02 -14.26
C ASP A 213 -5.04 15.19 -12.79
N ASN A 214 -6.35 15.26 -12.50
CA ASN A 214 -6.86 15.33 -11.13
C ASN A 214 -6.75 13.97 -10.40
N ASN A 215 -6.69 14.00 -9.07
CA ASN A 215 -6.52 12.80 -8.24
C ASN A 215 -7.82 12.34 -7.55
N ILE A 216 -8.84 13.19 -7.49
CA ILE A 216 -10.11 12.90 -6.80
C ILE A 216 -11.27 13.28 -7.73
N PHE A 217 -12.18 12.33 -7.95
CA PHE A 217 -13.38 12.51 -8.74
C PHE A 217 -14.59 12.09 -7.91
N PHE A 218 -15.69 12.82 -8.05
CA PHE A 218 -16.94 12.53 -7.34
C PHE A 218 -18.08 12.36 -8.33
N LEU A 219 -18.71 11.17 -8.33
CA LEU A 219 -19.85 10.86 -9.19
C LEU A 219 -21.12 10.75 -8.35
N GLU A 220 -21.92 11.82 -8.34
CA GLU A 220 -23.24 11.81 -7.71
C GLU A 220 -24.26 11.16 -8.65
N ALA A 221 -24.80 10.01 -8.24
CA ALA A 221 -25.88 9.36 -9.00
C ALA A 221 -26.76 8.48 -8.10
N PRO A 222 -28.07 8.36 -8.41
CA PRO A 222 -29.00 7.55 -7.62
C PRO A 222 -28.68 6.05 -7.68
N THR A 223 -29.25 5.26 -6.76
CA THR A 223 -29.13 3.80 -6.81
C THR A 223 -29.74 3.27 -8.11
N GLY A 224 -29.14 2.20 -8.67
CA GLY A 224 -29.58 1.65 -9.95
C GLY A 224 -29.19 2.48 -11.18
N SER A 225 -28.45 3.59 -11.07
CA SER A 225 -27.98 4.37 -12.23
C SER A 225 -26.83 3.72 -13.02
N GLY A 226 -26.35 2.54 -12.61
CA GLY A 226 -25.24 1.87 -13.29
C GLY A 226 -23.84 2.31 -12.84
N LYS A 227 -23.71 2.91 -11.64
CA LYS A 227 -22.43 3.37 -11.08
C LYS A 227 -21.29 2.35 -11.16
N SER A 228 -21.53 1.06 -10.87
CA SER A 228 -20.49 0.03 -10.95
C SER A 228 -19.90 -0.11 -12.35
N ASN A 229 -20.73 0.01 -13.40
CA ASN A 229 -20.27 -0.06 -14.78
C ASN A 229 -19.50 1.20 -15.17
N VAL A 230 -20.01 2.37 -14.78
CA VAL A 230 -19.34 3.65 -15.02
C VAL A 230 -17.97 3.66 -14.34
N SER A 231 -17.89 3.38 -13.04
CA SER A 231 -16.64 3.42 -12.31
C SER A 231 -15.61 2.39 -12.82
N LEU A 232 -16.06 1.25 -13.35
CA LEU A 232 -15.18 0.26 -13.98
C LEU A 232 -14.55 0.79 -15.26
N ASN A 233 -15.35 1.39 -16.13
CA ASN A 233 -14.83 2.05 -17.32
C ASN A 233 -13.90 3.22 -16.97
N LEU A 234 -14.27 4.07 -16.01
CA LEU A 234 -13.43 5.19 -15.56
C LEU A 234 -12.10 4.72 -14.98
N SER A 235 -12.10 3.62 -14.20
CA SER A 235 -10.87 3.02 -13.68
C SER A 235 -9.97 2.54 -14.81
N PHE A 236 -10.53 1.87 -15.82
CA PHE A 236 -9.76 1.41 -16.98
C PHE A 236 -9.24 2.56 -17.82
N LYS A 237 -10.02 3.63 -17.99
CA LYS A 237 -9.57 4.87 -18.65
C LYS A 237 -8.41 5.54 -17.92
N LEU A 238 -8.46 5.61 -16.60
CA LEU A 238 -7.35 6.13 -15.80
C LEU A 238 -6.06 5.31 -16.00
N LEU A 239 -6.15 3.97 -16.01
CA LEU A 239 -4.98 3.12 -16.25
C LEU A 239 -4.51 3.11 -17.71
N GLU A 240 -5.42 3.29 -18.68
CA GLU A 240 -5.09 3.39 -20.11
C GLU A 240 -4.28 4.66 -20.40
N ASP A 241 -4.62 5.77 -19.74
CA ASP A 241 -3.95 7.08 -19.93
C ASP A 241 -2.70 7.24 -19.04
N ARG A 242 -2.78 6.85 -17.76
CA ARG A 242 -1.69 7.01 -16.80
C ARG A 242 -0.86 5.75 -16.68
N ASN A 243 0.22 5.71 -17.44
CA ASN A 243 1.26 4.67 -17.38
C ASN A 243 1.96 4.53 -16.01
N SER A 244 1.66 5.35 -15.00
CA SER A 244 2.17 5.14 -13.64
C SER A 244 1.26 4.27 -12.78
N LEU A 245 -0.03 4.19 -13.08
CA LEU A 245 -1.00 3.42 -12.31
C LEU A 245 -0.82 1.92 -12.56
N ARG A 246 -0.94 1.13 -11.49
CA ARG A 246 -0.60 -0.30 -11.47
C ARG A 246 -1.63 -1.18 -10.78
N LYS A 247 -2.67 -0.61 -10.15
CA LYS A 247 -3.57 -1.42 -9.31
C LYS A 247 -4.95 -0.78 -9.21
N ILE A 248 -5.97 -1.61 -8.98
CA ILE A 248 -7.34 -1.13 -8.76
C ILE A 248 -7.90 -1.70 -7.46
N TYR A 249 -8.36 -0.83 -6.58
CA TYR A 249 -9.11 -1.16 -5.37
C TYR A 249 -10.56 -0.72 -5.53
N TYR A 250 -11.49 -1.64 -5.33
CA TYR A 250 -12.90 -1.34 -5.15
C TYR A 250 -13.27 -1.51 -3.68
N VAL A 251 -13.72 -0.42 -3.07
CA VAL A 251 -13.92 -0.36 -1.62
C VAL A 251 -15.40 -0.19 -1.31
N TYR A 252 -15.96 -1.20 -0.66
CA TYR A 252 -17.39 -1.25 -0.38
C TYR A 252 -17.73 -1.01 1.10
N PRO A 253 -18.95 -0.52 1.38
CA PRO A 253 -19.42 -0.37 2.75
C PRO A 253 -19.75 -1.72 3.41
N PHE A 254 -20.17 -2.73 2.65
CA PHE A 254 -20.63 -4.01 3.19
C PHE A 254 -20.15 -5.21 2.37
N ASN A 255 -19.91 -6.35 3.03
CA ASN A 255 -19.49 -7.59 2.37
C ASN A 255 -20.49 -8.07 1.30
N THR A 256 -21.80 -7.90 1.52
CA THR A 256 -22.83 -8.26 0.53
C THR A 256 -22.66 -7.52 -0.80
N LEU A 257 -22.21 -6.25 -0.77
CA LEU A 257 -21.95 -5.49 -1.99
C LEU A 257 -20.66 -5.96 -2.68
N VAL A 258 -19.66 -6.40 -1.90
CA VAL A 258 -18.45 -7.03 -2.43
C VAL A 258 -18.82 -8.30 -3.22
N GLU A 259 -19.65 -9.17 -2.64
CA GLU A 259 -20.12 -10.40 -3.27
C GLU A 259 -20.93 -10.14 -4.54
N GLN A 260 -21.86 -9.18 -4.50
CA GLN A 260 -22.66 -8.80 -5.68
C GLN A 260 -21.79 -8.25 -6.82
N ASN A 261 -20.79 -7.41 -6.52
CA ASN A 261 -19.89 -6.89 -7.54
C ASN A 261 -18.92 -7.96 -8.05
N LYS A 262 -18.47 -8.89 -7.19
CA LYS A 262 -17.70 -10.06 -7.63
C LYS A 262 -18.46 -10.87 -8.69
N ILE A 263 -19.73 -11.19 -8.45
CA ILE A 263 -20.58 -11.89 -9.42
C ILE A 263 -20.71 -11.08 -10.72
N SER A 264 -20.81 -9.76 -10.63
CA SER A 264 -20.89 -8.89 -11.80
C SER A 264 -19.59 -8.91 -12.61
N MET A 265 -18.43 -8.89 -11.96
CA MET A 265 -17.13 -9.03 -12.61
C MET A 265 -16.92 -10.42 -13.21
N GLU A 266 -17.37 -11.49 -12.54
CA GLU A 266 -17.32 -12.86 -13.08
C GLU A 266 -18.17 -13.01 -14.37
N LYS A 267 -19.26 -12.24 -14.51
CA LYS A 267 -20.05 -12.20 -15.76
C LYS A 267 -19.31 -11.48 -16.90
N ILE A 268 -18.52 -10.45 -16.59
CA ILE A 268 -17.75 -9.69 -17.57
C ILE A 268 -16.53 -10.50 -18.02
N PHE A 269 -15.75 -10.98 -17.07
CA PHE A 269 -14.44 -11.60 -17.33
C PHE A 269 -14.50 -13.12 -17.48
N GLY A 270 -15.60 -13.76 -17.10
CA GLY A 270 -15.75 -15.21 -17.04
C GLY A 270 -15.20 -15.77 -15.73
N LYS A 271 -15.99 -16.61 -15.05
CA LYS A 271 -15.66 -17.12 -13.70
C LYS A 271 -14.35 -17.90 -13.59
N LYS A 272 -13.95 -18.61 -14.64
CA LYS A 272 -12.73 -19.44 -14.70
C LYS A 272 -11.65 -18.86 -15.62
N SER A 273 -11.70 -17.56 -15.91
CA SER A 273 -10.67 -16.94 -16.73
C SER A 273 -9.43 -16.56 -15.90
N GLU A 274 -8.30 -16.42 -16.58
CA GLU A 274 -7.07 -15.88 -15.98
C GLU A 274 -7.30 -14.48 -15.38
N ILE A 275 -8.18 -13.67 -16.01
CA ILE A 275 -8.55 -12.35 -15.52
C ILE A 275 -9.30 -12.45 -14.18
N ALA A 276 -10.24 -13.37 -14.03
CA ALA A 276 -10.92 -13.60 -12.75
C ALA A 276 -9.94 -14.08 -11.67
N ASN A 277 -8.89 -14.82 -12.04
CA ASN A 277 -7.81 -15.19 -11.14
C ASN A 277 -6.95 -14.00 -10.69
N LYS A 278 -6.97 -12.88 -11.41
CA LYS A 278 -6.31 -11.61 -11.01
C LYS A 278 -7.17 -10.71 -10.11
N ILE A 279 -8.45 -11.04 -9.88
CA ILE A 279 -9.36 -10.30 -8.99
C ILE A 279 -9.45 -11.00 -7.64
N ALA A 280 -9.08 -10.33 -6.54
CA ALA A 280 -9.16 -10.90 -5.20
C ALA A 280 -10.19 -10.19 -4.32
N VAL A 281 -10.93 -10.97 -3.53
CA VAL A 281 -11.81 -10.44 -2.48
C VAL A 281 -11.07 -10.46 -1.15
N ILE A 282 -10.97 -9.31 -0.50
CA ILE A 282 -10.17 -9.07 0.70
C ILE A 282 -11.10 -8.52 1.79
N ASN A 283 -11.61 -9.40 2.64
CA ASN A 283 -12.41 -9.04 3.82
C ASN A 283 -12.22 -10.09 4.94
N SER A 284 -12.95 -9.97 6.05
CA SER A 284 -12.81 -10.86 7.20
C SER A 284 -13.46 -12.25 7.04
N ILE A 285 -14.30 -12.45 6.03
CA ILE A 285 -15.10 -13.68 5.88
C ILE A 285 -14.69 -14.54 4.67
N THR A 286 -13.90 -13.97 3.74
CA THR A 286 -13.45 -14.68 2.54
C THR A 286 -12.16 -15.44 2.84
N PRO A 287 -12.11 -16.74 2.53
CA PRO A 287 -10.88 -17.53 2.62
C PRO A 287 -9.74 -16.93 1.80
N VAL A 288 -8.52 -17.36 2.13
CA VAL A 288 -7.34 -17.07 1.28
C VAL A 288 -7.62 -17.58 -0.12
N LYS A 289 -7.30 -16.77 -1.14
CA LYS A 289 -7.47 -17.18 -2.53
C LYS A 289 -6.45 -18.27 -2.85
N MET A 290 -6.96 -19.42 -3.26
CA MET A 290 -6.18 -20.61 -3.62
C MET A 290 -6.53 -20.96 -5.08
N GLU A 291 -5.54 -21.32 -5.89
CA GLU A 291 -5.71 -21.85 -7.25
C GLU A 291 -5.82 -23.38 -7.17
N GLU A 292 -7.02 -23.88 -6.88
CA GLU A 292 -7.30 -25.29 -6.55
C GLU A 292 -6.73 -26.30 -7.56
N GLU A 293 -6.76 -25.98 -8.86
CA GLU A 293 -6.29 -26.86 -9.94
C GLU A 293 -4.77 -27.14 -9.88
N ILE A 294 -4.00 -26.38 -9.10
CA ILE A 294 -2.53 -26.50 -8.99
C ILE A 294 -2.11 -27.40 -7.80
N MET A 295 -3.04 -27.75 -6.90
CA MET A 295 -2.70 -28.42 -5.63
C MET A 295 -2.58 -29.94 -5.73
N ASP A 296 -3.39 -30.58 -6.57
CA ASP A 296 -3.59 -32.04 -6.53
C ASP A 296 -2.36 -32.84 -7.00
N ASP A 297 -1.48 -32.23 -7.80
CA ASP A 297 -0.27 -32.88 -8.36
C ASP A 297 1.03 -32.55 -7.60
N LYS A 298 0.96 -31.87 -6.44
CA LYS A 298 2.16 -31.46 -5.69
C LYS A 298 2.57 -32.43 -4.58
N ASP A 299 3.88 -32.61 -4.43
CA ASP A 299 4.50 -33.24 -3.27
C ASP A 299 4.42 -32.34 -2.02
N GLU A 300 4.97 -32.78 -0.88
CA GLU A 300 4.91 -32.03 0.38
C GLU A 300 5.59 -30.65 0.27
N ASP A 301 6.76 -30.59 -0.36
CA ASP A 301 7.51 -29.34 -0.55
C ASP A 301 6.76 -28.37 -1.48
N GLY A 302 6.20 -28.87 -2.59
CA GLY A 302 5.39 -28.08 -3.50
C GLY A 302 4.11 -27.54 -2.86
N LYS A 303 3.52 -28.27 -1.91
CA LYS A 303 2.38 -27.79 -1.11
C LYS A 303 2.81 -26.66 -0.17
N ILE A 304 3.95 -26.78 0.50
CA ILE A 304 4.49 -25.72 1.38
C ILE A 304 4.71 -24.43 0.59
N GLU A 305 5.35 -24.51 -0.58
CA GLU A 305 5.53 -23.38 -1.50
C GLU A 305 4.17 -22.75 -1.87
N TYR A 306 3.20 -23.58 -2.26
CA TYR A 306 1.89 -23.13 -2.70
C TYR A 306 1.13 -22.37 -1.61
N TYR A 307 1.07 -22.91 -0.39
CA TYR A 307 0.44 -22.24 0.75
C TYR A 307 1.20 -20.97 1.16
N SER A 308 2.53 -21.00 1.13
CA SER A 308 3.37 -19.84 1.47
C SER A 308 3.12 -18.69 0.49
N LYS A 309 3.07 -18.98 -0.82
CA LYS A 309 2.76 -18.00 -1.86
C LYS A 309 1.35 -17.42 -1.70
N ALA A 310 0.35 -18.25 -1.43
CA ALA A 310 -1.02 -17.78 -1.23
C ALA A 310 -1.15 -16.88 0.01
N LEU A 311 -0.45 -17.24 1.10
CA LEU A 311 -0.41 -16.43 2.32
C LEU A 311 0.28 -15.08 2.08
N LEU A 312 1.43 -15.06 1.40
CA LEU A 312 2.12 -13.82 1.03
C LEU A 312 1.22 -12.93 0.17
N ASN A 313 0.58 -13.50 -0.87
CA ASN A 313 -0.32 -12.74 -1.72
C ASN A 313 -1.49 -12.14 -0.93
N ARG A 314 -2.02 -12.86 0.05
CA ARG A 314 -3.07 -12.38 0.93
C ARG A 314 -2.61 -11.27 1.87
N GLN A 315 -1.45 -11.42 2.50
CA GLN A 315 -0.92 -10.50 3.50
C GLN A 315 -0.45 -9.18 2.87
N PHE A 316 0.23 -9.28 1.73
CA PHE A 316 0.80 -8.13 1.03
C PHE A 316 -0.08 -7.65 -0.12
N LEU A 317 -1.27 -8.22 -0.31
CA LEU A 317 -2.23 -7.83 -1.34
C LEU A 317 -1.65 -7.86 -2.76
N ASN A 318 -0.91 -8.93 -3.10
CA ASN A 318 -0.29 -9.10 -4.42
C ASN A 318 -1.32 -9.53 -5.50
N TYR A 319 -2.36 -8.72 -5.69
CA TYR A 319 -3.39 -8.92 -6.72
C TYR A 319 -3.59 -7.64 -7.54
N PRO A 320 -3.70 -7.74 -8.89
CA PRO A 320 -3.94 -6.58 -9.76
C PRO A 320 -5.21 -5.79 -9.43
N MET A 321 -6.31 -6.50 -9.13
CA MET A 321 -7.58 -5.89 -8.75
C MET A 321 -8.09 -6.48 -7.44
N ILE A 322 -8.50 -5.61 -6.51
CA ILE A 322 -8.90 -5.98 -5.17
C ILE A 322 -10.29 -5.45 -4.88
N LEU A 323 -11.20 -6.33 -4.45
CA LEU A 323 -12.50 -5.96 -3.91
C LEU A 323 -12.42 -6.08 -2.39
N THR A 324 -12.63 -4.97 -1.69
CA THR A 324 -12.45 -4.92 -0.24
C THR A 324 -13.51 -4.05 0.43
N THR A 325 -13.39 -3.85 1.73
CA THR A 325 -14.27 -3.00 2.53
C THR A 325 -13.53 -1.77 3.03
N HIS A 326 -14.24 -0.70 3.33
CA HIS A 326 -13.65 0.49 3.96
C HIS A 326 -12.98 0.16 5.28
N VAL A 327 -13.50 -0.81 6.05
CA VAL A 327 -12.86 -1.30 7.29
C VAL A 327 -11.48 -1.87 7.00
N SER A 328 -11.33 -2.71 5.97
CA SER A 328 -10.04 -3.28 5.56
C SER A 328 -9.09 -2.22 5.01
N LEU A 329 -9.59 -1.27 4.20
CA LEU A 329 -8.79 -0.15 3.71
C LEU A 329 -8.28 0.72 4.86
N PHE A 330 -9.16 1.16 5.76
CA PHE A 330 -8.78 2.03 6.88
C PHE A 330 -7.90 1.32 7.90
N ASN A 331 -8.08 0.02 8.11
CA ASN A 331 -7.11 -0.75 8.89
C ASN A 331 -5.72 -0.70 8.24
N THR A 332 -5.63 -0.88 6.92
CA THR A 332 -4.35 -0.79 6.21
C THR A 332 -3.73 0.61 6.34
N MET A 333 -4.55 1.65 6.19
CA MET A 333 -4.11 3.04 6.21
C MET A 333 -3.72 3.53 7.60
N PHE A 334 -4.48 3.18 8.65
CA PHE A 334 -4.43 3.89 9.93
C PHE A 334 -4.07 3.04 11.16
N ASN A 335 -4.24 1.72 11.11
CA ASN A 335 -3.92 0.86 12.25
C ASN A 335 -2.39 0.78 12.46
N SER A 336 -1.92 0.67 13.69
CA SER A 336 -0.48 0.64 14.00
C SER A 336 0.10 -0.77 14.11
N SER A 337 -0.72 -1.83 14.02
CA SER A 337 -0.21 -3.21 14.07
C SER A 337 0.73 -3.51 12.88
N LYS A 338 1.61 -4.49 13.08
CA LYS A 338 2.55 -4.91 12.04
C LYS A 338 1.79 -5.44 10.82
N GLU A 339 0.84 -6.34 11.07
CA GLU A 339 0.09 -7.07 10.05
C GLU A 339 -0.80 -6.14 9.23
N SER A 340 -1.38 -5.12 9.85
CA SER A 340 -2.17 -4.11 9.11
C SER A 340 -1.30 -3.25 8.20
N SER A 341 -0.01 -3.11 8.49
CA SER A 341 0.90 -2.28 7.70
C SER A 341 1.49 -3.00 6.50
N PHE A 342 1.38 -4.34 6.41
CA PHE A 342 2.00 -5.14 5.37
C PHE A 342 1.72 -4.62 3.95
N ALA A 343 0.46 -4.31 3.65
CA ALA A 343 0.05 -3.96 2.30
C ALA A 343 -0.06 -2.46 2.01
N PHE A 344 0.35 -1.58 2.94
CA PHE A 344 0.20 -0.13 2.75
C PHE A 344 0.93 0.38 1.49
N HIS A 345 2.12 -0.17 1.19
CA HIS A 345 2.87 0.19 -0.01
C HIS A 345 2.12 -0.10 -1.32
N GLN A 346 1.18 -1.06 -1.33
CA GLN A 346 0.39 -1.40 -2.52
C GLN A 346 -0.70 -0.38 -2.86
N LEU A 347 -0.99 0.56 -1.95
CA LEU A 347 -1.91 1.66 -2.24
C LEU A 347 -1.28 2.70 -3.18
N ALA A 348 0.06 2.76 -3.24
CA ALA A 348 0.76 3.65 -4.15
C ALA A 348 0.41 3.32 -5.60
N ASN A 349 0.26 4.34 -6.43
CA ASN A 349 -0.05 4.20 -7.86
C ASN A 349 -1.31 3.36 -8.14
N SER A 350 -2.32 3.44 -7.27
CA SER A 350 -3.57 2.71 -7.43
C SER A 350 -4.74 3.63 -7.75
N VAL A 351 -5.74 3.08 -8.46
CA VAL A 351 -7.09 3.67 -8.52
C VAL A 351 -7.90 3.08 -7.39
N VAL A 352 -8.43 3.94 -6.52
CA VAL A 352 -9.32 3.55 -5.43
C VAL A 352 -10.72 4.05 -5.76
N VAL A 353 -11.67 3.11 -5.84
CA VAL A 353 -13.08 3.33 -6.21
C VAL A 353 -13.99 3.13 -5.02
#